data_AF-A0A3M0WGF0-F1
#
_entry.id   AF-A0A3M0WGF0-F1
#
_cell.length_a   1.000
_cell.length_b   1.000
_cell.length_c   1.000
_cell.angle_alpha   90.00
_cell.angle_beta   90.00
_cell.angle_gamma   90.00
#
_symmetry.space_group_name_H-M   'P 1'
#
loop_
_entity.id
_entity.type
_entity.pdbx_description
1 polymer ?
#
loop_
_entity_poly.entity_id
_entity_poly.type
_entity_poly.pdbx_seq_one_letter_code
_entity_poly.pdbx_strand_id
1 'polypeptide(L)'
;MAALALCALGGGAEARTLRVVALGDSLTQGYGLPAGQGFVPQLERWLRERGHDVELVNAGVSGDTTAGGRARIGWTLAGGADALIVALGGNDVLRGLPPEEARANLEAILAEAEARGIPVLLIGIDAPGNYGPDYERAFEAI
;
A
#
# COMPACT_ATOMS: atom_id res chain seq x y z
N MET A 1 -11.20 23.96 56.98
CA MET A 1 -11.61 23.14 55.82
C MET A 1 -10.51 23.20 54.78
N ALA A 2 -9.74 22.12 54.63
CA ALA A 2 -8.68 22.03 53.63
C ALA A 2 -9.27 21.46 52.34
N ALA A 3 -9.14 22.19 51.23
CA ALA A 3 -9.54 21.72 49.90
C ALA A 3 -8.34 21.01 49.26
N LEU A 4 -8.49 19.71 49.02
CA LEU A 4 -7.53 18.89 48.30
C LEU A 4 -7.74 19.13 46.79
N ALA A 5 -6.80 19.80 46.12
CA ALA A 5 -6.81 19.93 44.67
C ALA A 5 -6.26 18.64 44.05
N LEU A 6 -7.13 17.87 43.41
CA LEU A 6 -6.76 16.67 42.67
C LEU A 6 -6.29 17.09 41.27
N CYS A 7 -4.98 17.24 41.09
CA CYS A 7 -4.39 17.35 39.76
C CYS A 7 -4.43 15.97 39.09
N ALA A 8 -5.45 15.74 38.26
CA ALA A 8 -5.46 14.61 37.34
C ALA A 8 -4.40 14.84 36.26
N LEU A 9 -3.23 14.22 36.41
CA LEU A 9 -2.26 14.03 35.33
C LEU A 9 -2.83 12.97 34.39
N GLY A 10 -3.77 13.38 33.53
CA GLY A 10 -4.19 12.59 32.39
C GLY A 10 -3.07 12.56 31.36
N GLY A 11 -2.18 11.58 31.47
CA GLY A 11 -1.32 11.17 30.36
C GLY A 11 -2.18 10.52 29.29
N GLY A 12 -2.93 11.34 28.54
CA GLY A 12 -3.55 10.90 27.30
C GLY A 12 -2.42 10.58 26.33
N ALA A 13 -2.26 9.30 25.99
CA ALA A 13 -1.56 8.96 24.76
C ALA A 13 -2.28 9.72 23.65
N GLU A 14 -1.65 10.75 23.07
CA GLU A 14 -2.18 11.34 21.85
C GLU A 14 -2.26 10.21 20.83
N ALA A 15 -3.49 9.90 20.40
CA ALA A 15 -3.71 9.01 19.29
C ALA A 15 -3.04 9.65 18.07
N ARG A 16 -1.84 9.18 17.72
CA ARG A 16 -1.13 9.68 16.55
C ARG A 16 -1.87 9.22 15.28
N THR A 17 -1.96 10.11 14.29
CA THR A 17 -2.46 9.76 12.96
C THR A 17 -1.60 8.66 12.36
N LEU A 18 -2.22 7.56 11.93
CA LEU A 18 -1.54 6.45 11.29
C LEU A 18 -1.27 6.77 9.83
N ARG A 19 -0.02 6.69 9.38
CA ARG A 19 0.37 6.95 8.00
C ARG A 19 0.43 5.65 7.20
N VAL A 20 -0.50 5.47 6.27
CA VAL A 20 -0.57 4.27 5.42
C VAL A 20 -0.17 4.62 4.00
N VAL A 21 0.87 3.97 3.48
CA VAL A 21 1.31 4.20 2.10
C VAL A 21 0.68 3.15 1.18
N ALA A 22 0.03 3.58 0.11
CA ALA A 22 -0.47 2.70 -0.95
C ALA A 22 0.47 2.76 -2.16
N LEU A 23 1.34 1.75 -2.29
CA LEU A 23 2.21 1.55 -3.43
C LEU A 23 1.45 0.77 -4.51
N GLY A 24 1.28 1.36 -5.68
CA GLY A 24 0.65 0.65 -6.79
C GLY A 24 0.75 1.35 -8.13
N ASP A 25 -0.14 0.97 -9.02
CA ASP A 25 -0.18 1.45 -10.40
C ASP A 25 -1.32 2.46 -10.65
N SER A 26 -1.95 2.40 -11.83
CA SER A 26 -3.09 3.22 -12.22
C SER A 26 -4.31 3.03 -11.31
N LEU A 27 -4.53 1.82 -10.78
CA LEU A 27 -5.64 1.51 -9.88
C LEU A 27 -5.49 2.25 -8.54
N THR A 28 -4.27 2.31 -8.02
CA THR A 28 -3.94 3.09 -6.83
C THR A 28 -3.92 4.58 -7.11
N GLN A 29 -3.38 4.99 -8.27
CA GLN A 29 -3.34 6.40 -8.67
C GLN A 29 -4.75 7.01 -8.82
N GLY A 30 -5.73 6.20 -9.22
CA GLY A 30 -7.08 6.65 -9.56
C GLY A 30 -7.20 7.12 -11.00
N TYR A 31 -6.47 6.48 -11.92
CA TYR A 31 -6.50 6.82 -13.35
C TYR A 31 -7.91 6.76 -13.91
N GLY A 32 -8.29 7.78 -14.69
CA GLY A 32 -9.60 7.89 -15.32
C GLY A 32 -10.73 8.36 -14.40
N LEU A 33 -10.46 8.60 -13.11
CA LEU A 33 -11.46 9.08 -12.15
C LEU A 33 -11.25 10.57 -11.81
N PRO A 34 -12.32 11.29 -11.44
CA PRO A 34 -12.19 12.62 -10.86
C PRO A 34 -11.34 12.61 -9.59
N ALA A 35 -10.68 13.73 -9.29
CA ALA A 35 -9.93 13.91 -8.06
C ALA A 35 -10.81 13.60 -6.82
N GLY A 36 -10.26 12.84 -5.86
CA GLY A 36 -10.99 12.42 -4.67
C GLY A 36 -11.90 11.20 -4.85
N GLN A 37 -12.07 10.67 -6.07
CA GLN A 37 -12.90 9.49 -6.32
C GLN A 37 -12.13 8.18 -6.49
N GLY A 38 -10.80 8.23 -6.55
CA GLY A 38 -9.93 7.05 -6.62
C GLY A 38 -9.86 6.25 -5.31
N PHE A 39 -9.23 5.07 -5.38
CA PHE A 39 -9.11 4.13 -4.26
C PHE A 39 -8.61 4.78 -2.96
N VAL A 40 -7.49 5.48 -2.99
CA VAL A 40 -6.83 6.04 -1.80
C VAL A 40 -7.71 7.03 -1.03
N PRO A 41 -8.27 8.09 -1.64
CA PRO A 41 -9.15 9.02 -0.91
C PRO A 41 -10.45 8.37 -0.44
N GLN A 42 -10.98 7.38 -1.17
CA GLN A 42 -12.17 6.63 -0.77
C GLN A 42 -11.90 5.78 0.48
N LEU A 43 -10.76 5.06 0.50
CA LEU A 43 -10.36 4.24 1.64
C LEU A 43 -10.06 5.10 2.87
N GLU A 44 -9.40 6.25 2.70
CA GLU A 44 -9.14 7.18 3.79
C GLU A 44 -10.44 7.65 4.45
N ARG A 45 -11.39 8.11 3.64
CA ARG A 45 -12.71 8.52 4.13
C ARG A 45 -13.42 7.38 4.85
N TRP A 46 -13.45 6.18 4.25
CA TRP A 46 -14.10 5.00 4.82
C TRP A 46 -13.52 4.59 6.18
N LEU A 47 -12.20 4.71 6.36
CA LEU A 47 -11.50 4.45 7.63
C LEU A 47 -11.79 5.53 8.68
N ARG A 48 -11.76 6.81 8.28
CA ARG A 48 -12.08 7.93 9.18
C ARG A 48 -13.53 7.90 9.67
N GLU A 49 -14.47 7.54 8.79
CA GLU A 49 -15.88 7.32 9.15
C GLU A 49 -16.07 6.18 10.18
N ARG A 50 -15.08 5.30 10.32
CA ARG A 50 -15.03 4.20 11.31
C ARG A 50 -14.24 4.55 12.57
N GLY A 51 -13.84 5.80 12.74
CA GLY A 51 -13.13 6.28 13.92
C GLY A 51 -11.63 5.98 13.91
N HIS A 52 -11.05 5.63 12.75
CA HIS A 52 -9.60 5.52 12.61
C HIS A 52 -8.99 6.86 12.19
N ASP A 53 -8.06 7.38 12.98
CA ASP A 53 -7.26 8.53 12.57
C ASP A 53 -6.11 8.09 11.67
N VAL A 54 -6.30 8.26 10.36
CA VAL A 54 -5.39 7.79 9.31
C VAL A 54 -5.10 8.90 8.29
N GLU A 55 -3.90 8.88 7.76
CA GLU A 55 -3.48 9.59 6.55
C GLU A 55 -3.05 8.54 5.53
N LEU A 56 -3.72 8.50 4.38
CA LEU A 56 -3.34 7.62 3.29
C LEU A 56 -2.52 8.37 2.23
N VAL A 57 -1.36 7.82 1.94
CA VAL A 57 -0.44 8.35 0.94
C VAL A 57 -0.64 7.60 -0.36
N ASN A 58 -1.07 8.33 -1.40
CA ASN A 58 -1.16 7.78 -2.74
C ASN A 58 0.24 7.71 -3.37
N ALA A 59 0.82 6.52 -3.41
CA ALA A 59 2.05 6.22 -4.15
C ALA A 59 1.73 5.37 -5.39
N GLY A 60 0.61 5.64 -6.06
CA GLY A 60 0.21 5.03 -7.33
C GLY A 60 0.81 5.74 -8.54
N VAL A 61 1.37 4.98 -9.49
CA VAL A 61 1.89 5.51 -10.76
C VAL A 61 1.34 4.69 -11.93
N SER A 62 0.52 5.31 -12.78
CA SER A 62 -0.05 4.62 -13.94
C SER A 62 1.00 3.93 -14.79
N GLY A 63 0.80 2.64 -15.03
CA GLY A 63 1.68 1.82 -15.87
C GLY A 63 2.87 1.19 -15.14
N ASP A 64 3.03 1.43 -13.84
CA ASP A 64 4.07 0.78 -13.02
C ASP A 64 3.94 -0.75 -13.07
N THR A 65 5.06 -1.41 -13.32
CA THR A 65 5.25 -2.83 -13.04
C THR A 65 5.75 -3.03 -11.61
N THR A 66 5.85 -4.29 -11.19
CA THR A 66 6.58 -4.66 -9.98
C THR A 66 8.02 -4.11 -9.97
N ALA A 67 8.71 -4.12 -11.12
CA ALA A 67 10.06 -3.56 -11.25
C ALA A 67 10.10 -2.04 -11.01
N GLY A 68 9.10 -1.31 -11.53
CA GLY A 68 8.94 0.13 -11.27
C GLY A 68 8.72 0.41 -9.78
N GLY A 69 7.82 -0.33 -9.14
CA GLY A 69 7.58 -0.26 -7.70
C GLY A 69 8.84 -0.53 -6.87
N ARG A 70 9.58 -1.59 -7.21
CA ARG A 70 10.85 -1.94 -6.57
C ARG A 70 11.89 -0.82 -6.71
N ALA A 71 12.01 -0.22 -7.89
CA ALA A 71 12.96 0.86 -8.10
C ALA A 71 12.68 2.08 -7.19
N ARG A 72 11.45 2.23 -6.70
CA ARG A 72 11.02 3.39 -5.92
C ARG A 72 10.64 3.17 -4.47
N ILE A 73 10.63 1.92 -3.99
CA ILE A 73 10.15 1.63 -2.64
C ILE A 73 10.93 2.39 -1.56
N GLY A 74 12.26 2.49 -1.71
CA GLY A 74 13.12 3.15 -0.73
C GLY A 74 12.79 4.62 -0.49
N TRP A 75 12.55 5.40 -1.57
CA TRP A 75 12.16 6.80 -1.45
C TRP A 75 10.66 6.99 -1.18
N THR A 76 9.82 6.05 -1.64
CA THR A 76 8.38 6.02 -1.31
C THR A 76 8.17 5.93 0.20
N LEU A 77 9.01 5.17 0.91
CA LEU A 77 8.97 5.01 2.37
C LEU A 77 9.84 6.01 3.15
N ALA A 78 10.56 6.92 2.49
CA ALA A 78 11.51 7.83 3.16
C ALA A 78 10.82 8.82 4.13
N GLY A 79 9.56 9.18 3.86
CA GLY A 79 8.76 10.00 4.76
C GLY A 79 8.16 9.26 5.96
N GLY A 80 8.51 7.99 6.16
CA GLY A 80 7.91 7.11 7.16
C GLY A 80 6.55 6.54 6.72
N ALA A 81 6.22 5.37 7.25
CA ALA A 81 4.91 4.74 7.13
C ALA A 81 4.70 3.77 8.31
N ASP A 82 3.45 3.68 8.75
CA ASP A 82 3.00 2.73 9.78
C ASP A 82 2.49 1.42 9.17
N ALA A 83 2.06 1.46 7.91
CA ALA A 83 1.68 0.30 7.13
C ALA A 83 1.87 0.57 5.62
N LEU A 84 2.07 -0.49 4.86
CA LEU A 84 2.19 -0.46 3.40
C LEU A 84 1.11 -1.32 2.77
N ILE A 85 0.42 -0.79 1.77
CA ILE A 85 -0.43 -1.55 0.84
C ILE A 85 0.35 -1.69 -0.47
N VAL A 86 0.50 -2.91 -0.98
CA VAL A 86 1.15 -3.17 -2.27
C VAL A 86 0.11 -3.72 -3.25
N ALA A 87 -0.15 -2.97 -4.32
CA ALA A 87 -1.05 -3.34 -5.41
C ALA A 87 -0.33 -3.17 -6.75
N LEU A 88 0.55 -4.13 -7.06
CA LEU A 88 1.37 -4.17 -8.27
C LEU A 88 1.30 -5.56 -8.91
N GLY A 89 1.67 -5.66 -10.19
CA GLY A 89 1.64 -6.92 -10.95
C GLY A 89 0.69 -6.86 -12.14
N GLY A 90 -0.34 -6.02 -12.11
CA GLY A 90 -1.30 -5.86 -13.22
C GLY A 90 -0.62 -5.51 -14.54
N ASN A 91 0.34 -4.57 -14.54
CA ASN A 91 1.06 -4.22 -15.76
C ASN A 91 2.10 -5.26 -16.19
N ASP A 92 2.62 -6.08 -15.27
CA ASP A 92 3.49 -7.21 -15.58
C ASP A 92 2.69 -8.24 -16.39
N VAL A 93 1.50 -8.58 -15.90
CA VAL A 93 0.52 -9.44 -16.57
C VAL A 93 0.13 -8.87 -17.92
N LEU A 94 -0.30 -7.60 -18.00
CA LEU A 94 -0.75 -6.99 -19.25
C LEU A 94 0.34 -7.00 -20.34
N ARG A 95 1.61 -7.03 -19.96
CA ARG A 95 2.76 -7.04 -20.85
C ARG A 95 3.35 -8.45 -21.07
N GLY A 96 2.82 -9.48 -20.41
CA GLY A 96 3.33 -10.84 -20.49
C GLY A 96 4.76 -10.97 -19.96
N LEU A 97 5.12 -10.18 -18.94
CA LEU A 97 6.43 -10.27 -18.30
C LEU A 97 6.56 -11.56 -17.50
N PRO A 98 7.77 -12.12 -17.35
CA PRO A 98 7.95 -13.39 -16.65
C PRO A 98 7.46 -13.34 -15.18
N PRO A 99 6.61 -14.27 -14.72
CA PRO A 99 6.08 -14.27 -13.36
C PRO A 99 7.17 -14.32 -12.27
N GLU A 100 8.28 -14.98 -12.54
CA GLU A 100 9.43 -15.04 -11.63
C GLU A 100 10.08 -13.67 -11.40
N GLU A 101 10.09 -12.78 -12.41
CA GLU A 101 10.57 -11.42 -12.25
C GLU A 101 9.61 -10.62 -11.37
N ALA A 102 8.30 -10.79 -11.58
CA ALA A 102 7.28 -10.17 -10.74
C ALA A 102 7.40 -10.60 -9.27
N ARG A 103 7.56 -11.92 -9.02
CA ARG A 103 7.82 -12.47 -7.70
C ARG A 103 9.06 -11.84 -7.06
N ALA A 104 10.20 -11.89 -7.75
CA ALA A 104 11.46 -11.38 -7.20
C ALA A 104 11.39 -9.87 -6.88
N ASN A 105 10.65 -9.10 -7.68
CA ASN A 105 10.45 -7.68 -7.43
C ASN A 105 9.54 -7.42 -6.22
N LEU A 106 8.45 -8.19 -6.09
CA LEU A 106 7.57 -8.11 -4.93
C LEU A 106 8.30 -8.52 -3.66
N GLU A 107 9.06 -9.62 -3.67
CA GLU A 107 9.91 -10.03 -2.54
C GLU A 107 10.87 -8.92 -2.10
N ALA A 108 11.51 -8.22 -3.05
CA ALA A 108 12.39 -7.10 -2.74
C ALA A 108 11.64 -5.90 -2.11
N ILE A 109 10.41 -5.61 -2.57
CA ILE A 109 9.55 -4.57 -1.97
C ILE A 109 9.17 -4.95 -0.53
N LEU A 110 8.78 -6.21 -0.32
CA LEU A 110 8.40 -6.72 1.00
C LEU A 110 9.59 -6.71 1.96
N ALA A 111 10.78 -7.11 1.50
CA ALA A 111 12.00 -7.08 2.29
C ALA A 111 12.39 -5.65 2.72
N GLU A 112 12.19 -4.64 1.87
CA GLU A 112 12.41 -3.24 2.25
C GLU A 112 11.45 -2.78 3.36
N ALA A 113 10.18 -3.18 3.29
CA ALA A 113 9.19 -2.88 4.32
C ALA A 113 9.52 -3.61 5.64
N GLU A 114 9.90 -4.89 5.56
CA GLU A 114 10.31 -5.71 6.70
C GLU A 114 11.55 -5.13 7.40
N ALA A 115 12.56 -4.71 6.63
CA ALA A 115 13.77 -4.08 7.16
C ALA A 115 13.47 -2.79 7.95
N ARG A 116 12.33 -2.15 7.69
CA ARG A 116 11.84 -0.96 8.39
C ARG A 116 10.80 -1.27 9.47
N GLY A 117 10.44 -2.54 9.67
CA GLY A 117 9.41 -2.98 10.62
C GLY A 117 7.99 -2.57 10.22
N ILE A 118 7.74 -2.38 8.92
CA ILE A 118 6.46 -1.91 8.40
C ILE A 118 5.61 -3.11 8.00
N PRO A 119 4.42 -3.31 8.61
CA PRO A 119 3.50 -4.36 8.21
C PRO A 119 2.95 -4.09 6.80
N VAL A 120 2.79 -5.15 6.01
CA VAL A 120 2.35 -5.07 4.61
C VAL A 120 1.03 -5.79 4.37
N LEU A 121 0.13 -5.13 3.65
CA LEU A 121 -1.01 -5.76 2.99
C LEU A 121 -0.69 -5.90 1.48
N LEU A 122 -0.45 -7.12 1.04
CA LEU A 122 -0.26 -7.43 -0.39
C LEU A 122 -1.62 -7.72 -1.04
N ILE A 123 -1.92 -7.05 -2.15
CA ILE A 123 -3.14 -7.26 -2.93
C ILE A 123 -2.82 -8.16 -4.12
N GLY A 124 -3.43 -9.34 -4.16
CA GLY A 124 -3.28 -10.29 -5.27
C GLY A 124 -3.88 -9.77 -6.58
N ILE A 125 -3.30 -10.20 -7.69
CA ILE A 125 -3.74 -9.89 -9.05
C ILE A 125 -4.02 -11.21 -9.78
N ASP A 126 -5.20 -11.33 -10.37
CA ASP A 126 -5.57 -12.48 -11.21
C ASP A 126 -4.99 -12.30 -12.62
N ALA A 127 -4.38 -13.36 -13.16
CA ALA A 127 -3.85 -13.34 -14.52
C ALA A 127 -4.92 -13.81 -15.53
N PRO A 128 -5.23 -13.06 -16.60
CA PRO A 128 -6.11 -13.55 -17.65
C PRO A 128 -5.39 -14.63 -18.48
N GLY A 129 -6.14 -15.61 -18.98
CA GLY A 129 -5.62 -16.74 -19.77
C GLY A 129 -5.00 -16.41 -21.14
N ASN A 130 -4.72 -15.13 -21.45
CA ASN A 130 -4.18 -14.68 -22.73
C ASN A 130 -2.76 -15.21 -23.03
N TYR A 131 -1.99 -15.56 -22.00
CA TYR A 131 -0.61 -16.07 -22.10
C TYR A 131 -0.51 -17.59 -21.88
N GLY A 132 -1.66 -18.28 -21.82
CA GLY A 132 -1.74 -19.71 -21.61
C GLY A 132 -1.76 -20.11 -20.12
N PRO A 133 -2.21 -21.34 -19.84
CA PRO A 133 -2.54 -21.77 -18.49
C PRO A 133 -1.31 -21.95 -17.60
N ASP A 134 -0.13 -22.15 -18.17
CA ASP A 134 1.12 -22.29 -17.42
C ASP A 134 1.57 -20.94 -16.84
N TYR A 135 1.44 -19.87 -17.63
CA TYR A 135 1.70 -18.50 -17.19
C TYR A 135 0.72 -18.09 -16.08
N GLU A 136 -0.57 -18.33 -16.31
CA GLU A 136 -1.65 -18.05 -15.35
C GLU A 136 -1.36 -18.70 -14.00
N ARG A 137 -1.12 -20.02 -13.97
CA ARG A 137 -0.79 -20.74 -12.73
C ARG A 137 0.49 -20.24 -12.06
N ALA A 138 1.51 -19.88 -12.83
CA ALA A 138 2.77 -19.39 -12.28
C ALA A 138 2.61 -18.00 -11.64
N PHE A 139 1.80 -17.13 -12.24
CA PHE A 139 1.53 -15.79 -11.74
C PHE A 139 0.59 -15.80 -10.53
N GLU A 140 -0.47 -16.60 -10.56
CA GLU A 140 -1.41 -16.73 -9.42
C GLU A 140 -0.77 -17.39 -8.19
N ALA A 141 0.32 -18.15 -8.37
CA ALA A 141 1.07 -18.74 -7.28
C ALA A 141 2.01 -17.75 -6.56
N ILE A 142 2.12 -16.50 -7.03
CA ILE A 142 2.97 -15.46 -6.41
C ILE A 142 2.50 -15.18 -4.99
#